data_AF-A0AAF0UKG9-F1
#
_entry.id   AF-A0AAF0UKG9-F1
#
_cell.length_a   1.000
_cell.length_b   1.000
_cell.length_c   1.000
_cell.angle_alpha   90.00
_cell.angle_beta   90.00
_cell.angle_gamma   90.00
#
_symmetry.space_group_name_H-M   'P 1'
#
loop_
_entity.id
_entity.type
_entity.pdbx_description
1 polymer ?
#
loop_
_entity_poly.entity_id
_entity_poly.type
_entity_poly.pdbx_seq_one_letter_code
_entity_poly.pdbx_strand_id
1 'polypeptide(L)'
;MQLEEKDVVSSVATVLSDLCGPGEWMPMEKLHAELVEHYSNTWHHSRVRRYLTSEDYPSAEAKSKPWYGLLMLLRKYPEYFVINTRSKGRVTLEFVSLVSLLS
;
A
#
# COMPACT_ATOMS: atom_id res chain seq x y z
N MET A 1 -7.03 -4.58 -16.40
CA MET A 1 -6.69 -4.87 -14.99
C MET A 1 -5.19 -4.94 -14.74
N GLN A 2 -4.40 -5.76 -15.45
CA GLN A 2 -2.94 -5.85 -15.19
C GLN A 2 -2.16 -4.52 -15.39
N LEU A 3 -2.55 -3.69 -16.37
CA LEU A 3 -1.88 -2.40 -16.58
C LEU A 3 -2.15 -1.42 -15.43
N GLU A 4 -3.39 -1.40 -14.93
CA GLU A 4 -3.78 -0.55 -13.78
C GLU A 4 -3.05 -0.97 -12.50
N GLU A 5 -2.91 -2.27 -12.25
CA GLU A 5 -2.12 -2.77 -11.12
C GLU A 5 -0.66 -2.33 -11.20
N LYS A 6 -0.08 -2.36 -12.40
CA LYS A 6 1.30 -1.90 -12.63
C LYS A 6 1.46 -0.39 -12.37
N ASP A 7 0.50 0.43 -12.77
CA ASP A 7 0.54 1.88 -12.54
C ASP A 7 0.50 2.19 -11.02
N VAL A 8 -0.33 1.47 -10.27
CA VAL A 8 -0.41 1.59 -8.80
C VAL A 8 0.89 1.14 -8.15
N VAL A 9 1.40 -0.02 -8.56
CA VAL A 9 2.68 -0.57 -8.07
C VAL A 9 3.84 0.40 -8.34
N SER A 10 3.93 0.95 -9.55
CA SER A 10 4.97 1.92 -9.89
C SER A 10 4.88 3.17 -9.03
N SER A 11 3.67 3.69 -8.80
CA SER A 11 3.47 4.90 -8.01
C SER A 11 3.80 4.67 -6.53
N VAL A 12 3.45 3.51 -5.97
CA VAL A 12 3.88 3.11 -4.63
C VAL A 12 5.39 3.05 -4.53
N ALA A 13 6.06 2.47 -5.53
CA ALA A 13 7.52 2.41 -5.55
C ALA A 13 8.15 3.80 -5.61
N THR A 14 7.58 4.73 -6.40
CA THR A 14 8.01 6.13 -6.43
C THR A 14 7.87 6.79 -5.06
N VAL A 15 6.68 6.72 -4.43
CA VAL A 15 6.45 7.31 -3.10
C VAL A 15 7.41 6.75 -2.05
N LEU A 16 7.63 5.43 -2.03
CA LEU A 16 8.57 4.83 -1.08
C LEU A 16 10.02 5.22 -1.37
N SER A 17 10.42 5.33 -2.64
CA SER A 17 11.77 5.76 -3.01
C SER A 17 12.03 7.23 -2.66
N ASP A 18 11.01 8.08 -2.74
CA ASP A 18 11.15 9.52 -2.47
C ASP A 18 11.12 9.82 -0.95
N LEU A 19 10.37 9.02 -0.17
CA LEU A 19 10.08 9.32 1.24
C LEU A 19 10.79 8.41 2.25
N CYS A 20 11.36 7.28 1.83
CA CYS A 20 12.06 6.35 2.72
C CYS A 20 13.55 6.26 2.39
N GLY A 21 14.39 6.29 3.42
CA GLY A 21 15.81 6.00 3.34
C GLY A 21 16.15 4.50 3.46
N PRO A 22 17.45 4.15 3.34
CA PRO A 22 17.91 2.78 3.53
C PRO A 22 17.53 2.21 4.92
N GLY A 23 16.98 1.00 4.95
CA GLY A 23 16.52 0.32 6.16
C GLY A 23 15.19 0.84 6.73
N GLU A 24 14.61 1.90 6.15
CA GLU A 24 13.38 2.49 6.66
C GLU A 24 12.12 1.73 6.22
N TRP A 25 11.09 1.84 7.05
CA TRP A 25 9.79 1.20 6.84
C TRP A 25 8.68 2.24 7.00
N MET A 26 7.77 2.29 6.04
CA MET A 26 6.62 3.19 6.08
C MET A 26 5.38 2.47 6.63
N PRO A 27 4.62 3.07 7.56
CA PRO A 27 3.30 2.56 7.93
C PRO A 27 2.37 2.54 6.72
N MET A 28 1.58 1.47 6.53
CA MET A 28 0.64 1.35 5.41
C MET A 28 -0.42 2.47 5.40
N GLU A 29 -0.84 2.92 6.58
CA GLU A 29 -1.75 4.07 6.74
C GLU A 29 -1.13 5.35 6.17
N LYS A 30 0.16 5.61 6.47
CA LYS A 30 0.87 6.77 5.92
C LYS A 30 1.00 6.66 4.41
N LEU A 31 1.46 5.52 3.89
CA LEU A 31 1.58 5.30 2.45
C LEU A 31 0.24 5.56 1.72
N HIS A 32 -0.87 5.09 2.29
CA HIS A 32 -2.19 5.33 1.73
C HIS A 32 -2.54 6.82 1.68
N ALA A 33 -2.26 7.57 2.74
CA ALA A 33 -2.48 9.01 2.77
C ALA A 33 -1.67 9.73 1.67
N GLU A 34 -0.37 9.42 1.52
CA GLU A 34 0.50 9.99 0.49
C GLU A 34 -0.04 9.68 -0.92
N LEU A 35 -0.51 8.45 -1.17
CA LEU A 35 -1.09 8.07 -2.46
C LEU A 35 -2.38 8.82 -2.76
N VAL A 36 -3.24 9.00 -1.75
CA VAL A 36 -4.47 9.79 -1.91
C VAL A 36 -4.12 11.25 -2.20
N GLU A 37 -3.17 11.83 -1.47
CA GLU A 37 -2.77 13.22 -1.66
C GLU A 37 -2.16 13.47 -3.05
N HIS A 38 -1.20 12.65 -3.46
CA HIS A 38 -0.47 12.86 -4.70
C HIS A 38 -1.21 12.39 -5.96
N TYR A 39 -2.04 11.35 -5.87
CA TYR A 39 -2.59 10.69 -7.05
C TYR A 39 -4.12 10.72 -7.15
N SER A 40 -4.87 11.14 -6.14
CA SER A 40 -6.36 11.15 -6.21
C SER A 40 -6.93 11.95 -7.38
N ASN A 41 -6.25 13.02 -7.80
CA ASN A 41 -6.66 13.87 -8.92
C ASN A 41 -6.29 13.28 -10.29
N THR A 42 -5.28 12.41 -10.35
CA THR A 42 -4.73 11.85 -11.59
C THR A 42 -5.28 10.44 -11.86
N TRP A 43 -5.50 9.67 -10.80
CA TRP A 43 -6.01 8.32 -10.87
C TRP A 43 -7.53 8.33 -11.04
N HIS A 44 -8.01 7.66 -12.09
CA HIS A 44 -9.44 7.46 -12.28
C HIS A 44 -10.04 6.68 -11.10
N HIS A 45 -10.89 7.35 -10.33
CA HIS A 45 -11.53 6.82 -9.13
C HIS A 45 -12.07 5.39 -9.33
N SER A 46 -12.75 5.08 -10.42
CA SER A 46 -13.33 3.74 -10.64
C SER A 46 -12.31 2.60 -10.70
N ARG A 47 -11.06 2.85 -11.09
CA ARG A 47 -10.05 1.81 -11.31
C ARG A 47 -9.16 1.60 -10.10
N VAL A 48 -8.88 2.67 -9.36
CA VAL A 48 -7.89 2.67 -8.27
C VAL A 48 -8.55 2.73 -6.89
N ARG A 49 -9.82 3.15 -6.81
CA ARG A 49 -10.61 3.15 -5.56
C ARG A 49 -10.58 1.81 -4.85
N ARG A 50 -10.60 0.68 -5.57
CA ARG A 50 -10.52 -0.67 -4.97
C ARG A 50 -9.25 -0.93 -4.16
N TYR A 51 -8.16 -0.23 -4.45
CA TYR A 51 -6.91 -0.35 -3.70
C TYR A 51 -6.85 0.67 -2.56
N LEU A 52 -7.52 1.81 -2.71
CA LEU A 52 -7.57 2.88 -1.70
C LEU A 52 -8.78 2.77 -0.75
N THR A 53 -9.65 1.79 -0.94
CA THR A 53 -10.82 1.52 -0.10
C THR A 53 -10.89 0.03 0.25
N SER A 54 -11.68 -0.28 1.28
CA SER A 54 -11.96 -1.64 1.72
C SER A 54 -13.26 -2.22 1.16
N GLU A 55 -13.94 -1.50 0.26
CA GLU A 55 -15.32 -1.79 -0.18
C GLU A 55 -15.45 -3.17 -0.85
N ASP A 56 -14.41 -3.62 -1.54
CA ASP A 56 -14.38 -4.90 -2.25
C ASP A 56 -14.03 -6.11 -1.36
N TYR A 57 -13.76 -5.89 -0.07
CA TYR A 57 -13.32 -6.93 0.86
C TYR A 57 -14.30 -7.10 2.03
N PRO A 58 -15.04 -8.23 2.11
CA PRO A 58 -16.08 -8.42 3.11
C PRO A 58 -15.56 -8.78 4.52
N SER A 59 -14.24 -8.83 4.75
CA SER A 59 -13.67 -9.25 6.03
C SER A 59 -13.77 -8.14 7.10
N ALA A 60 -13.85 -8.54 8.38
CA ALA A 60 -13.91 -7.61 9.50
C ALA A 60 -12.65 -6.74 9.62
N GLU A 61 -11.49 -7.27 9.22
CA GLU A 61 -10.21 -6.55 9.17
C GLU A 61 -10.17 -5.51 8.05
N ALA A 62 -10.79 -5.80 6.89
CA ALA A 62 -10.87 -4.85 5.80
C ALA A 62 -11.73 -3.64 6.19
N LYS A 63 -12.86 -3.85 6.88
CA LYS A 63 -13.75 -2.75 7.30
C LYS A 63 -13.09 -1.69 8.17
N SER A 64 -12.00 -2.00 8.86
CA SER A 64 -11.26 -1.05 9.69
C SER A 64 -10.04 -0.44 9.00
N LYS A 65 -9.69 -0.88 7.79
CA LYS A 65 -8.47 -0.46 7.05
C LYS A 65 -8.80 -0.10 5.61
N PRO A 66 -9.00 1.21 5.30
CA PRO A 66 -9.23 1.67 3.93
C PRO A 66 -8.14 1.21 2.94
N TRP A 67 -6.90 1.06 3.40
CA TRP A 67 -5.77 0.59 2.60
C TRP A 67 -5.66 -0.94 2.46
N TYR A 68 -6.66 -1.71 2.88
CA TYR A 68 -6.60 -3.18 2.81
C TYR A 68 -6.43 -3.68 1.37
N GLY A 69 -7.12 -3.08 0.40
CA GLY A 69 -6.94 -3.42 -1.02
C GLY A 69 -5.50 -3.19 -1.51
N LEU A 70 -4.89 -2.06 -1.12
CA LEU A 70 -3.49 -1.75 -1.41
C LEU A 70 -2.56 -2.78 -0.77
N LEU A 71 -2.77 -3.11 0.51
CA LEU A 71 -1.99 -4.15 1.19
C LEU A 71 -2.03 -5.48 0.43
N MET A 72 -3.20 -5.87 -0.08
CA MET A 72 -3.36 -7.09 -0.87
C MET A 72 -2.67 -7.01 -2.22
N LEU A 73 -2.71 -5.85 -2.87
CA LEU A 73 -1.98 -5.62 -4.12
C LEU A 73 -0.48 -5.80 -3.90
N LEU A 74 0.11 -5.13 -2.91
CA LEU A 74 1.55 -5.17 -2.67
C LEU A 74 2.06 -6.59 -2.33
N ARG A 75 1.26 -7.40 -1.64
CA ARG A 75 1.60 -8.82 -1.37
C ARG A 75 1.70 -9.68 -2.65
N LYS A 76 1.12 -9.24 -3.78
CA LYS A 76 1.28 -9.93 -5.07
C LYS A 76 2.64 -9.65 -5.74
N TYR A 77 3.39 -8.66 -5.25
CA TYR A 77 4.64 -8.19 -5.83
C TYR A 77 5.81 -8.24 -4.82
N PRO A 78 6.11 -9.42 -4.24
CA PRO A 78 7.15 -9.58 -3.22
C PRO A 78 8.58 -9.31 -3.73
N GLU A 79 8.78 -9.30 -5.04
CA GLU A 79 10.06 -8.94 -5.67
C GLU A 79 10.38 -7.43 -5.52
N TYR A 80 9.37 -6.59 -5.30
CA TYR A 80 9.55 -5.14 -5.13
C TYR A 80 9.30 -4.68 -3.70
N PHE A 81 8.33 -5.29 -3.00
CA PHE A 81 7.89 -4.84 -1.69
C PHE A 81 8.04 -5.91 -0.62
N VAL A 82 8.49 -5.48 0.56
CA VAL A 82 8.49 -6.30 1.77
C VAL A 82 7.50 -5.69 2.76
N ILE A 83 6.63 -6.53 3.32
CA ILE A 83 5.65 -6.13 4.33
C ILE A 83 6.00 -6.76 5.67
N ASN A 84 6.15 -5.92 6.70
CA ASN A 84 6.30 -6.34 8.08
C ASN A 84 4.98 -6.09 8.82
N THR A 85 4.40 -7.14 9.39
CA THR A 85 3.18 -7.04 10.20
C THR A 85 3.55 -7.18 11.67
N ARG A 86 3.19 -6.19 12.48
CA ARG A 86 3.41 -6.18 13.92
C ARG A 86 2.07 -6.20 14.64
N SER A 87 1.90 -7.14 15.56
CA SER A 87 0.71 -7.26 16.39
C SER A 87 1.04 -6.96 17.85
N LYS A 88 0.17 -6.19 18.51
CA LYS A 88 0.21 -5.96 19.95
C LYS A 88 -1.20 -6.10 20.51
N GLY A 89 -1.47 -7.23 21.15
CA GLY A 89 -2.82 -7.57 21.61
C GLY A 89 -3.77 -7.73 20.43
N ARG A 90 -4.86 -6.94 20.40
CA ARG A 90 -5.86 -6.95 19.31
C ARG A 90 -5.55 -5.98 18.16
N VAL A 91 -4.47 -5.20 18.27
CA VAL A 91 -4.09 -4.21 17.26
C VAL A 91 -3.00 -4.79 16.37
N THR A 92 -3.22 -4.71 15.06
CA THR A 92 -2.27 -5.13 14.02
C THR A 92 -1.90 -3.93 13.15
N LEU A 93 -0.61 -3.67 13.02
CA LEU A 93 -0.05 -2.62 12.19
C LEU A 93 0.83 -3.23 11.09
N GLU A 94 0.67 -2.75 9.87
CA GLU A 94 1.47 -3.14 8.73
C GLU A 94 2.41 -2.02 8.32
N PHE A 95 3.65 -2.39 8.05
CA PHE A 95 4.69 -1.54 7.52
C PHE A 95 5.20 -2.12 6.21
N VAL A 96 5.60 -1.26 5.29
CA VAL A 96 6.11 -1.64 3.97
C VAL A 96 7.40 -0.92 3.67
N SER A 97 8.30 -1.60 2.96
CA SER A 97 9.51 -1.02 2.40
C SER A 97 9.77 -1.62 1.02
N LEU A 98 10.61 -0.94 0.23
CA LEU A 98 11.14 -1.50 -1.00
C LEU A 98 12.21 -2.52 -0.66
N VAL A 99 12.23 -3.65 -1.38
CA VAL A 99 13.30 -4.66 -1.26
C VAL A 99 14.68 -4.01 -1.43
N SER A 100 14.81 -3.10 -2.40
CA SER A 100 16.06 -2.38 -2.70
C SER A 100 16.55 -1.46 -1.58
N LEU A 101 15.68 -1.01 -0.66
CA LEU A 101 16.08 -0.18 0.48
C LEU A 101 16.57 -1.00 1.67
N LEU A 102 16.31 -2.31 1.70
CA LEU A 102 16.71 -3.21 2.78
C LEU A 102 17.96 -4.03 2.46
N SER A 103 18.50 -3.85 1.24
CA SER A 103 19.60 -4.62 0.66
C SER A 103 20.95 -3.93 0.84
#